data_AF-S0EX02-F1
#
_entry.id   AF-S0EX02-F1
#
_cell.length_a   1.000
_cell.length_b   1.000
_cell.length_c   1.000
_cell.angle_alpha   90.00
_cell.angle_beta   90.00
_cell.angle_gamma   90.00
#
_symmetry.space_group_name_H-M   'P 1'
#
loop_
_entity.id
_entity.type
_entity.pdbx_description
1 polymer ?
#
loop_
_entity_poly.entity_id
_entity_poly.type
_entity_poly.pdbx_seq_one_letter_code
_entity_poly.pdbx_strand_id
1 'polypeptide(L)'
;MALPETIATACKPLFDAVPLEQAMPHLLGSHPHHTELVEQVLQRPALQNRPDLAAGLWLYVDDLQRCHAICQNLPDPTGAFWHGIMHRREGDFSNSHYWMRRAASHPLLRERPELKPAEFVDLVARAGGRDVPELVAHQRAEWLALFEWCAQNPLR
;
A
#
# COMPACT_ATOMS: atom_id res chain seq x y z
N MET A 1 12.94 4.66 -5.29
CA MET A 1 11.55 4.99 -5.66
C MET A 1 11.57 6.04 -6.76
N ALA A 2 10.75 5.93 -7.80
CA ALA A 2 10.58 6.85 -8.90
C ALA A 2 9.36 7.77 -8.65
N LEU A 3 9.54 8.75 -7.75
CA LEU A 3 8.51 9.70 -7.35
C LEU A 3 8.76 11.08 -7.99
N PRO A 4 7.70 11.85 -8.33
CA PRO A 4 7.85 13.27 -8.64
C PRO A 4 8.58 14.00 -7.51
N GLU A 5 9.46 14.96 -7.85
CA GLU A 5 10.36 15.62 -6.90
C GLU A 5 9.64 16.21 -5.68
N THR A 6 8.47 16.82 -5.88
CA THR A 6 7.66 17.42 -4.82
C THR A 6 7.14 16.37 -3.82
N ILE A 7 6.70 15.22 -4.33
CA ILE A 7 6.22 14.10 -3.51
C ILE A 7 7.42 13.43 -2.81
N ALA A 8 8.52 13.20 -3.52
CA ALA A 8 9.74 12.64 -2.96
C ALA A 8 10.24 13.49 -1.78
N THR A 9 10.28 14.82 -1.97
CA THR A 9 10.69 15.77 -0.93
C THR A 9 9.74 15.76 0.26
N ALA A 10 8.43 15.71 0.01
CA ALA A 10 7.42 15.67 1.07
C ALA A 10 7.52 14.39 1.92
N CYS A 11 7.73 13.23 1.29
CA CYS A 11 7.82 11.94 1.97
C CYS A 11 9.21 11.64 2.55
N LYS A 12 10.24 12.39 2.16
CA LYS A 12 11.64 12.15 2.56
C LYS A 12 11.83 11.92 4.06
N PRO A 13 11.24 12.71 4.98
CA PRO A 13 11.44 12.50 6.42
C PRO A 13 10.98 11.10 6.89
N LEU A 14 9.88 10.59 6.33
CA LEU A 14 9.38 9.27 6.68
C LEU A 14 10.24 8.16 6.06
N PHE A 15 10.59 8.28 4.77
CA PHE A 15 11.37 7.25 4.07
C PHE A 15 12.82 7.19 4.53
N ASP A 16 13.38 8.29 5.04
CA ASP A 16 14.68 8.27 5.73
C ASP A 16 14.58 7.56 7.09
N ALA A 17 13.51 7.80 7.85
CA ALA A 17 13.31 7.20 9.16
C ALA A 17 12.97 5.70 9.08
N VAL A 18 12.21 5.31 8.05
CA VAL A 18 11.81 3.92 7.79
C VAL A 18 12.11 3.64 6.32
N PRO A 19 13.30 3.12 6.00
CA PRO A 19 13.61 2.62 4.65
C PRO A 19 12.64 1.50 4.22
N LEU A 20 12.43 1.33 2.92
CA LEU A 20 11.44 0.36 2.39
C LEU A 20 11.73 -1.07 2.85
N GLU A 21 13.00 -1.44 3.01
CA GLU A 21 13.42 -2.75 3.52
C GLU A 21 13.10 -2.98 5.00
N GLN A 22 12.70 -1.94 5.74
CA GLN A 22 12.25 -1.99 7.13
C GLN A 22 10.73 -1.80 7.26
N ALA A 23 10.08 -1.18 6.27
CA ALA A 23 8.63 -1.00 6.22
C ALA A 23 7.87 -2.33 6.08
N MET A 24 6.63 -2.38 6.57
CA MET A 24 5.74 -3.57 6.50
C MET A 24 6.48 -4.90 6.76
N PRO A 25 7.13 -5.07 7.93
CA PRO A 25 8.05 -6.19 8.19
C PRO A 25 7.33 -7.55 8.22
N HIS A 26 6.05 -7.55 8.54
CA HIS A 26 5.23 -8.75 8.64
C HIS A 26 4.23 -8.84 7.47
N LEU A 27 3.98 -10.06 7.01
CA LEU A 27 2.93 -10.34 6.02
C LEU A 27 1.56 -10.10 6.60
N LEU A 28 1.35 -10.51 7.86
CA LEU A 28 0.08 -10.41 8.56
C LEU A 28 0.21 -9.56 9.83
N GLY A 29 -0.90 -8.96 10.25
CA GLY A 29 -0.99 -8.15 11.46
C GLY A 29 -0.86 -6.65 11.19
N SER A 30 -1.09 -5.87 12.26
CA SER A 30 -0.94 -4.41 12.26
C SER A 30 -0.12 -4.01 13.49
N HIS A 31 1.03 -3.41 13.22
CA HIS A 31 1.95 -2.87 14.22
C HIS A 31 2.30 -1.41 13.87
N PRO A 32 1.36 -0.47 14.05
CA PRO A 32 1.56 0.93 13.70
C PRO A 32 2.83 1.49 14.34
N HIS A 33 3.67 2.12 13.54
CA HIS A 33 4.91 2.78 13.97
C HIS A 33 5.07 4.12 13.28
N HIS A 34 5.86 5.04 13.83
CA HIS A 34 6.15 6.33 13.19
C HIS A 34 4.90 7.11 12.72
N THR A 35 3.74 6.90 13.36
CA THR A 35 2.46 7.45 12.89
C THR A 35 2.46 8.97 12.91
N GLU A 36 3.14 9.59 13.88
CA GLU A 36 3.32 11.04 13.96
C GLU A 36 4.08 11.60 12.74
N LEU A 37 5.06 10.87 12.21
CA LEU A 37 5.77 11.28 10.98
C LEU A 37 4.84 11.20 9.77
N VAL A 38 3.98 10.19 9.69
CA VAL A 38 2.97 10.11 8.63
C VAL A 38 2.03 11.31 8.72
N GLU A 39 1.53 11.65 9.91
CA GLU A 39 0.68 12.82 10.10
C GLU A 39 1.38 14.11 9.62
N GLN A 40 2.64 14.32 9.99
CA GLN A 40 3.43 15.46 9.54
C GLN A 40 3.66 15.49 8.01
N VAL A 41 3.94 14.33 7.41
CA VAL A 41 4.13 14.19 5.96
C VAL A 41 2.83 14.50 5.22
N LEU A 42 1.68 14.05 5.74
CA LEU A 42 0.36 14.31 5.14
C LEU A 42 -0.08 15.78 5.25
N GLN A 43 0.49 16.58 6.14
CA GLN A 43 0.27 18.03 6.16
C GLN A 43 1.03 18.79 5.06
N ARG A 44 1.92 18.13 4.32
CA ARG A 44 2.70 18.79 3.25
C ARG A 44 1.80 19.11 2.05
N PRO A 45 1.95 20.30 1.42
CA PRO A 45 1.12 20.69 0.27
C PRO A 45 1.10 19.67 -0.88
N ALA A 46 2.22 18.98 -1.14
CA ALA A 46 2.31 17.98 -2.20
C ALA A 46 1.41 16.75 -2.00
N LEU A 47 0.95 16.49 -0.77
CA LEU A 47 0.08 15.36 -0.42
C LEU A 47 -1.34 15.80 -0.06
N GLN A 48 -1.64 17.10 -0.11
CA GLN A 48 -3.01 17.57 0.07
C GLN A 48 -3.91 17.02 -1.02
N ASN A 49 -5.10 16.54 -0.64
CA ASN A 49 -6.06 15.89 -1.54
C ASN A 49 -5.48 14.66 -2.27
N ARG A 50 -4.53 13.95 -1.64
CA ARG A 50 -3.97 12.68 -2.13
C ARG A 50 -4.33 11.50 -1.23
N PRO A 51 -5.62 11.15 -1.09
CA PRO A 51 -6.05 10.02 -0.25
C PRO A 51 -5.47 8.68 -0.73
N ASP A 52 -5.20 8.54 -2.02
CA ASP A 52 -4.47 7.41 -2.62
C ASP A 52 -3.07 7.24 -2.00
N LEU A 53 -2.30 8.33 -1.91
CA LEU A 53 -0.98 8.31 -1.28
C LEU A 53 -1.08 8.18 0.24
N ALA A 54 -2.08 8.81 0.86
CA ALA A 54 -2.28 8.71 2.29
C ALA A 54 -2.57 7.28 2.74
N ALA A 55 -3.43 6.55 2.03
CA ALA A 55 -3.68 5.12 2.29
C ALA A 55 -2.37 4.31 2.20
N GLY A 56 -1.58 4.53 1.14
CA GLY A 56 -0.28 3.90 0.98
C GLY A 56 0.69 4.20 2.13
N LEU A 57 0.77 5.45 2.60
CA LEU A 57 1.66 5.83 3.70
C LEU A 57 1.24 5.24 5.05
N TRP A 58 -0.05 5.15 5.34
CA TRP A 58 -0.53 4.47 6.55
C TRP A 58 -0.24 2.98 6.51
N LEU A 59 -0.45 2.36 5.35
CA LEU A 59 -0.11 0.95 5.12
C LEU A 59 1.40 0.69 5.27
N TYR A 60 2.24 1.61 4.78
CA TYR A 60 3.71 1.54 4.84
C TYR A 60 4.22 1.41 6.27
N VAL A 61 3.60 2.18 7.19
CA VAL A 61 3.92 2.14 8.62
C VAL A 61 3.06 1.17 9.42
N ASP A 62 2.44 0.23 8.72
CA ASP A 62 1.68 -0.87 9.29
C ASP A 62 0.40 -0.48 10.06
N ASP A 63 -0.15 0.70 9.78
CA ASP A 63 -1.44 1.14 10.31
C ASP A 63 -2.59 0.75 9.36
N LEU A 64 -3.09 -0.48 9.55
CA LEU A 64 -4.17 -1.01 8.72
C LEU A 64 -5.48 -0.26 8.96
N GLN A 65 -5.74 0.21 10.18
CA GLN A 65 -6.98 0.89 10.54
C GLN A 65 -7.12 2.22 9.78
N ARG A 66 -6.08 3.06 9.80
CA ARG A 66 -6.10 4.34 9.08
C ARG A 66 -6.06 4.14 7.57
N CYS A 67 -5.30 3.15 7.08
CA CYS A 67 -5.35 2.76 5.67
C CYS A 67 -6.78 2.38 5.25
N HIS A 68 -7.43 1.48 6.01
CA HIS A 68 -8.79 1.01 5.76
C HIS A 68 -9.81 2.16 5.73
N ALA A 69 -9.75 3.06 6.71
CA ALA A 69 -10.64 4.21 6.81
C ALA A 69 -10.59 5.11 5.57
N ILE A 70 -9.42 5.24 4.94
CA ILE A 70 -9.26 6.00 3.69
C ILE A 70 -9.75 5.18 2.50
N CYS A 71 -9.31 3.91 2.38
CA CYS A 71 -9.68 3.04 1.26
C CYS A 71 -11.18 2.86 1.10
N GLN A 72 -11.92 2.74 2.20
CA GLN A 72 -13.37 2.60 2.21
C GLN A 72 -14.10 3.77 1.52
N ASN A 73 -13.45 4.93 1.43
CA ASN A 73 -13.98 6.15 0.80
C ASN A 73 -13.43 6.39 -0.62
N LEU A 74 -12.62 5.46 -1.17
CA LEU A 74 -12.08 5.51 -2.53
C LEU A 74 -12.83 4.50 -3.42
N PRO A 75 -13.84 4.93 -4.20
CA PRO A 75 -14.73 4.01 -4.91
C PRO A 75 -14.13 3.44 -6.21
N ASP A 76 -12.90 3.84 -6.56
CA ASP A 76 -12.22 3.50 -7.81
C ASP A 76 -11.34 2.25 -7.69
N PRO A 77 -10.78 1.74 -8.80
CA PRO A 77 -9.89 0.59 -8.76
C PRO A 77 -8.63 0.80 -7.91
N THR A 78 -8.16 2.03 -7.71
CA THR A 78 -6.97 2.37 -6.90
C THR A 78 -7.28 2.15 -5.43
N GLY A 79 -8.41 2.69 -4.96
CA GLY A 79 -8.94 2.42 -3.63
C GLY A 79 -9.11 0.94 -3.38
N ALA A 80 -9.72 0.23 -4.33
CA ALA A 80 -9.88 -1.23 -4.24
C ALA A 80 -8.54 -1.97 -4.15
N PHE A 81 -7.49 -1.53 -4.84
CA PHE A 81 -6.19 -2.18 -4.78
C PHE A 81 -5.54 -2.00 -3.40
N TRP A 82 -5.52 -0.78 -2.85
CA TRP A 82 -5.06 -0.56 -1.48
C TRP A 82 -5.87 -1.35 -0.45
N HIS A 83 -7.19 -1.39 -0.62
CA HIS A 83 -8.10 -2.15 0.25
C HIS A 83 -7.80 -3.65 0.22
N GLY A 84 -7.53 -4.20 -0.96
CA GLY A 84 -7.14 -5.59 -1.13
C GLY A 84 -5.81 -5.91 -0.44
N ILE A 85 -4.79 -5.06 -0.60
CA ILE A 85 -3.50 -5.24 0.08
C ILE A 85 -3.71 -5.19 1.60
N MET A 86 -4.47 -4.20 2.09
CA MET A 86 -4.76 -4.02 3.51
C MET A 86 -5.44 -5.27 4.12
N HIS A 87 -6.51 -5.79 3.51
CA HIS A 87 -7.16 -7.01 4.02
C HIS A 87 -6.28 -8.26 3.92
N ARG A 88 -5.39 -8.34 2.93
CA ARG A 88 -4.39 -9.43 2.88
C ARG A 88 -3.51 -9.40 4.12
N ARG A 89 -3.09 -8.20 4.54
CA ARG A 89 -2.29 -8.00 5.76
C ARG A 89 -3.10 -8.21 7.03
N GLU A 90 -4.39 -7.89 7.03
CA GLU A 90 -5.28 -8.23 8.15
C GLU A 90 -5.49 -9.76 8.32
N GLY A 91 -5.26 -10.53 7.25
CA GLY A 91 -5.53 -11.97 7.21
C GLY A 91 -6.95 -12.32 6.76
N ASP A 92 -7.77 -11.33 6.39
CA ASP A 92 -9.07 -11.54 5.76
C ASP A 92 -8.89 -11.79 4.25
N PHE A 93 -8.43 -12.99 3.91
CA PHE A 93 -8.10 -13.35 2.53
C PHE A 93 -9.34 -13.38 1.62
N SER A 94 -10.52 -13.72 2.15
CA SER A 94 -11.77 -13.73 1.38
C SER A 94 -12.15 -12.32 0.92
N ASN A 95 -12.05 -11.36 1.84
CA ASN A 95 -12.33 -9.96 1.55
C ASN A 95 -11.21 -9.34 0.70
N SER A 96 -9.96 -9.69 0.96
CA SER A 96 -8.84 -9.32 0.08
C SER A 96 -9.10 -9.73 -1.36
N HIS A 97 -9.50 -10.98 -1.63
CA HIS A 97 -9.88 -11.45 -2.96
C HIS A 97 -11.05 -10.67 -3.57
N TYR A 98 -12.05 -10.30 -2.77
CA TYR A 98 -13.15 -9.44 -3.21
C TYR A 98 -12.64 -8.09 -3.74
N TRP A 99 -11.75 -7.44 -3.01
CA TRP A 99 -11.18 -6.16 -3.41
C TRP A 99 -10.20 -6.30 -4.58
N MET A 100 -9.42 -7.38 -4.66
CA MET A 100 -8.55 -7.64 -5.82
C MET A 100 -9.36 -7.83 -7.11
N ARG A 101 -10.55 -8.44 -7.05
CA ARG A 101 -11.46 -8.49 -8.20
C ARG A 101 -11.94 -7.11 -8.63
N ARG A 102 -12.20 -6.20 -7.68
CA ARG A 102 -12.58 -4.81 -7.96
C ARG A 102 -11.42 -3.99 -8.52
N ALA A 103 -10.20 -4.31 -8.11
CA ALA A 103 -8.96 -3.71 -8.61
C ALA A 103 -8.55 -4.22 -10.00
N ALA A 104 -9.17 -5.29 -10.53
CA ALA A 104 -8.71 -5.97 -11.76
C ALA A 104 -8.65 -5.06 -13.01
N SER A 105 -9.41 -3.96 -13.04
CA SER A 105 -9.39 -2.97 -14.14
C SER A 105 -8.34 -1.86 -13.96
N HIS A 106 -7.59 -1.87 -12.86
CA HIS A 106 -6.59 -0.84 -12.56
C HIS A 106 -5.51 -0.78 -13.66
N PRO A 107 -5.19 0.40 -14.21
CA PRO A 107 -4.21 0.55 -15.30
C PRO A 107 -2.83 -0.08 -15.00
N LEU A 108 -2.33 0.08 -13.76
CA LEU A 108 -1.11 -0.58 -13.31
C LEU A 108 -1.07 -2.09 -13.58
N LEU A 109 -2.18 -2.81 -13.42
CA LEU A 109 -2.20 -4.26 -13.65
C LEU A 109 -2.11 -4.62 -15.14
N ARG A 110 -2.44 -3.69 -16.04
CA ARG A 110 -2.18 -3.83 -17.48
C ARG A 110 -0.72 -3.54 -17.82
N GLU A 111 -0.12 -2.56 -17.16
CA GLU A 111 1.29 -2.18 -17.34
C GLU A 111 2.26 -3.18 -16.69
N ARG A 112 1.82 -3.83 -15.60
CA ARG A 112 2.60 -4.73 -14.74
C ARG A 112 1.81 -6.03 -14.48
N PRO A 113 1.54 -6.84 -15.52
CA PRO A 113 0.73 -8.06 -15.40
C PRO A 113 1.34 -9.10 -14.48
N GLU A 114 2.64 -9.01 -14.17
CA GLU A 114 3.33 -9.90 -13.24
C GLU A 114 2.97 -9.69 -11.76
N LEU A 115 2.33 -8.57 -11.39
CA LEU A 115 1.94 -8.29 -10.00
C LEU A 115 0.95 -9.31 -9.44
N LYS A 116 0.02 -9.80 -10.28
CA LYS A 116 -0.93 -10.89 -9.96
C LYS A 116 -1.47 -10.86 -8.51
N PRO A 117 -2.09 -9.74 -8.09
CA PRO A 117 -2.35 -9.49 -6.67
C PRO A 117 -3.26 -10.55 -6.02
N ALA A 118 -4.21 -11.11 -6.77
CA ALA A 118 -5.06 -12.20 -6.29
C ALA A 118 -4.27 -13.51 -6.06
N GLU A 119 -3.32 -13.85 -6.92
CA GLU A 119 -2.44 -15.01 -6.70
C GLU A 119 -1.55 -14.77 -5.47
N PHE A 120 -1.13 -13.53 -5.24
CA PHE A 120 -0.34 -13.19 -4.07
C PHE A 120 -1.13 -13.32 -2.76
N VAL A 121 -2.45 -13.04 -2.75
CA VAL A 121 -3.33 -13.39 -1.61
C VAL A 121 -3.22 -14.88 -1.27
N ASP A 122 -3.29 -15.75 -2.27
CA ASP A 122 -3.21 -17.21 -2.05
C ASP A 122 -1.84 -17.65 -1.53
N LEU A 123 -0.75 -17.02 -1.99
CA LEU A 123 0.60 -17.31 -1.50
C LEU A 123 0.75 -16.94 -0.02
N VAL A 124 0.28 -15.76 0.38
CA VAL A 124 0.31 -15.32 1.79
C VAL A 124 -0.59 -16.21 2.65
N ALA A 125 -1.78 -16.58 2.18
CA ALA A 125 -2.67 -17.49 2.90
C ALA A 125 -2.00 -18.86 3.16
N ARG A 126 -1.30 -19.42 2.16
CA ARG A 126 -0.54 -20.67 2.30
C ARG A 126 0.68 -20.56 3.21
N ALA A 127 1.27 -19.37 3.34
CA ALA A 127 2.36 -19.14 4.27
C ALA A 127 1.93 -19.37 5.73
N GLY A 128 0.63 -19.23 6.03
CA GLY A 128 0.04 -19.60 7.32
C GLY A 128 0.54 -18.74 8.48
N GLY A 129 0.74 -17.45 8.24
CA GLY A 129 1.25 -16.50 9.24
C GLY A 129 2.76 -16.50 9.43
N ARG A 130 3.51 -17.26 8.63
CA ARG A 130 4.98 -17.17 8.59
C ARG A 130 5.42 -16.02 7.69
N ASP A 131 6.31 -15.18 8.18
CA ASP A 131 6.95 -14.12 7.41
C ASP A 131 8.05 -14.67 6.51
N VAL A 132 7.63 -15.30 5.40
CA VAL A 132 8.54 -15.80 4.37
C VAL A 132 9.25 -14.61 3.70
N PRO A 133 10.59 -14.51 3.75
CA PRO A 133 11.33 -13.33 3.30
C PRO A 133 11.01 -12.90 1.87
N GLU A 134 10.85 -13.85 0.95
CA GLU A 134 10.54 -13.60 -0.46
C GLU A 134 9.14 -12.99 -0.62
N LEU A 135 8.18 -13.42 0.20
CA LEU A 135 6.82 -12.86 0.18
C LEU A 135 6.80 -11.46 0.81
N VAL A 136 7.58 -11.21 1.87
CA VAL A 136 7.71 -9.86 2.46
C VAL A 136 8.34 -8.90 1.46
N ALA A 137 9.38 -9.33 0.74
CA ALA A 137 9.98 -8.56 -0.34
C ALA A 137 8.98 -8.29 -1.47
N HIS A 138 8.17 -9.29 -1.85
CA HIS A 138 7.12 -9.13 -2.85
C HIS A 138 6.03 -8.13 -2.40
N GLN A 139 5.60 -8.17 -1.14
CA GLN A 139 4.67 -7.21 -0.55
C GLN A 139 5.17 -5.77 -0.68
N ARG A 140 6.45 -5.53 -0.37
CA ARG A 140 7.07 -4.21 -0.49
C ARG A 140 7.18 -3.75 -1.94
N ALA A 141 7.48 -4.68 -2.86
CA ALA A 141 7.54 -4.39 -4.29
C ALA A 141 6.15 -4.05 -4.88
N GLU A 142 5.10 -4.78 -4.49
CA GLU A 142 3.72 -4.49 -4.88
C GLU A 142 3.26 -3.13 -4.35
N TRP A 143 3.51 -2.85 -3.07
CA TRP A 143 3.24 -1.53 -2.47
C TRP A 143 3.97 -0.43 -3.23
N LEU A 144 5.26 -0.62 -3.53
CA LEU A 144 6.07 0.38 -4.23
C LEU A 144 5.50 0.67 -5.62
N ALA A 145 5.14 -0.37 -6.37
CA ALA A 145 4.59 -0.22 -7.71
C ALA A 145 3.28 0.59 -7.69
N LEU A 146 2.37 0.29 -6.76
CA LEU A 146 1.11 1.03 -6.63
C LEU A 146 1.34 2.47 -6.14
N PHE A 147 2.22 2.66 -5.16
CA PHE A 147 2.53 3.99 -4.63
C PHE A 147 3.17 4.91 -5.68
N GLU A 148 4.12 4.40 -6.47
CA GLU A 148 4.72 5.15 -7.58
C GLU A 148 3.70 5.47 -8.66
N TRP A 149 2.83 4.50 -9.02
CA TRP A 149 1.78 4.73 -10.00
C TRP A 149 0.82 5.83 -9.54
N CYS A 150 0.36 5.78 -8.28
CA CYS A 150 -0.46 6.83 -7.68
C CYS A 150 0.27 8.18 -7.74
N ALA A 151 1.54 8.23 -7.35
CA ALA A 151 2.32 9.47 -7.33
C ALA A 151 2.41 10.14 -8.71
N GLN A 152 2.49 9.33 -9.77
CA GLN A 152 2.56 9.78 -11.17
C GLN A 152 1.19 10.05 -11.80
N ASN A 153 0.11 9.50 -11.24
CA ASN A 153 -1.26 9.61 -11.74
C ASN A 153 -2.19 10.19 -10.67
N PRO A 154 -2.18 11.52 -10.44
CA PRO A 154 -3.07 12.15 -9.48
C PRO A 154 -4.54 11.84 -9.79
N LEU A 155 -5.33 11.62 -8.74
CA LEU A 155 -6.78 11.51 -8.83
C LEU A 155 -7.34 12.78 -9.51
N ARG A 156 -8.27 12.58 -10.45
CA ARG A 156 -8.91 13.66 -11.22
C ARG A 156 -10.09 14.26 -10.46
#